data_AF-A0A135T9V5-F1
#
_entry.id   AF-A0A135T9V5-F1
#
_cell.length_a   1.000
_cell.length_b   1.000
_cell.length_c   1.000
_cell.angle_alpha   90.00
_cell.angle_beta   90.00
_cell.angle_gamma   90.00
#
_symmetry.space_group_name_H-M   'P 1'
#
loop_
_entity.id
_entity.type
_entity.pdbx_description
1 polymer ?
#
loop_
_entity_poly.entity_id
_entity_poly.type
_entity_poly.pdbx_seq_one_letter_code
_entity_poly.pdbx_strand_id
1 'polypeptide(L)'
;MQAIRTRAVCIARQSRLTGLRQSRTYASGGDHGHHHAHTVEEPIGKFFWAVVAVIPSAYVVYKITAPGKDGEPPYLTTKIHEAWHWQETWKERNALHSKAAEQAGFDRLLLFSTPANRDVDLRFPEYAFPPSIPLPYRRRLAPAMSNFAARNVIAGSQTNLDQVIAHYKKQHLEEEERKAKKLAAQKQE
;
A
#
# COMPACT_ATOMS: atom_id res chain seq x y z
N MET A 1 0.33 -7.18 26.67
CA MET A 1 0.16 -8.56 26.14
C MET A 1 -0.74 -9.43 27.04
N GLN A 2 -1.98 -9.00 27.34
CA GLN A 2 -2.88 -9.80 28.20
C GLN A 2 -4.16 -10.28 27.49
N ALA A 3 -4.52 -9.68 26.34
CA ALA A 3 -5.73 -10.06 25.59
C ALA A 3 -5.61 -11.35 24.77
N ILE A 4 -4.39 -11.84 24.51
CA ILE A 4 -4.17 -13.09 23.74
C ILE A 4 -4.34 -14.33 24.63
N ARG A 5 -4.08 -14.21 25.94
CA ARG A 5 -4.12 -15.33 26.88
C ARG A 5 -5.54 -15.78 27.23
N THR A 6 -6.52 -14.89 27.13
CA THR A 6 -7.92 -15.22 27.46
C THR A 6 -8.61 -16.04 26.37
N ARG A 7 -8.18 -15.96 25.09
CA ARG A 7 -8.82 -16.69 23.99
C ARG A 7 -8.43 -18.17 23.91
N ALA A 8 -7.21 -18.53 24.32
CA ALA A 8 -6.77 -19.93 24.33
C ALA A 8 -7.56 -20.81 25.32
N VAL A 9 -7.96 -20.24 26.47
CA VAL A 9 -8.71 -20.96 27.51
C VAL A 9 -10.15 -21.26 27.08
N CYS A 10 -10.75 -20.41 26.22
CA CYS A 10 -12.10 -20.65 25.69
C CYS A 10 -12.14 -21.80 24.68
N ILE A 11 -11.09 -21.98 23.86
CA ILE A 11 -11.02 -23.06 22.85
C ILE A 11 -10.85 -24.42 23.53
N ALA A 12 -10.11 -24.50 24.65
CA ALA A 12 -9.92 -25.74 25.41
C ALA A 12 -11.20 -26.28 26.08
N ARG A 13 -12.30 -25.51 26.17
CA ARG A 13 -13.57 -25.98 26.76
C ARG A 13 -14.52 -26.64 25.76
N GLN A 14 -14.24 -26.56 24.46
CA GLN A 14 -15.10 -27.16 23.43
C GLN A 14 -14.74 -28.61 23.08
N SER A 15 -13.65 -29.17 23.60
CA SER A 15 -13.22 -30.54 23.30
C SER A 15 -13.90 -31.62 24.16
N ARG A 16 -15.07 -31.34 24.75
CA ARG A 16 -15.88 -32.43 25.33
C ARG A 16 -16.40 -33.29 24.20
N LEU A 17 -15.69 -34.39 23.96
CA LEU A 17 -16.16 -35.56 23.23
C LEU A 17 -17.54 -35.92 23.77
N THR A 18 -18.59 -35.49 23.06
CA THR A 18 -19.92 -36.10 23.19
C THR A 18 -19.72 -37.58 22.94
N GLY A 19 -19.91 -38.37 24.01
CA GLY A 19 -19.69 -39.80 24.01
C GLY A 19 -20.32 -40.45 22.77
N LEU A 20 -19.58 -41.40 22.21
CA LEU A 20 -20.00 -42.29 21.14
C LEU A 20 -21.44 -42.73 21.41
N ARG A 21 -22.41 -42.14 20.71
CA ARG A 21 -23.75 -42.74 20.61
C ARG A 21 -23.53 -44.07 19.93
N GLN A 22 -23.72 -45.16 20.69
CA GLN A 22 -23.83 -46.48 20.11
C GLN A 22 -24.87 -46.41 18.99
N SER A 23 -24.43 -46.75 17.78
CA SER A 23 -25.33 -47.03 16.65
C SER A 23 -26.37 -48.03 17.15
N ARG A 24 -27.65 -47.66 17.08
CA ARG A 24 -28.73 -48.59 17.32
C ARG A 24 -28.67 -49.63 16.21
N THR A 25 -28.20 -50.83 16.54
CA THR A 25 -28.36 -52.02 15.72
C THR A 25 -29.84 -52.29 15.56
N TYR A 26 -30.38 -52.13 14.35
CA TYR A 26 -31.69 -52.67 13.98
C TYR A 26 -31.54 -54.18 13.78
N ALA A 27 -31.43 -54.89 14.90
CA ALA A 27 -31.59 -56.33 14.97
C ALA A 27 -32.61 -56.64 16.07
N SER A 28 -33.86 -56.20 15.85
CA SER A 28 -35.04 -56.84 16.44
C SER A 28 -35.67 -57.60 15.27
N GLY A 29 -35.65 -58.93 15.27
CA GLY A 29 -36.45 -59.71 16.21
C GLY A 29 -37.79 -59.96 15.52
N GLY A 30 -37.97 -61.16 15.00
CA GLY A 30 -39.14 -61.51 14.21
C GLY A 30 -40.44 -61.43 14.98
N ASP A 31 -41.51 -61.06 14.30
CA ASP A 31 -42.78 -61.78 14.33
C ASP A 31 -43.64 -61.37 13.12
N HIS A 32 -44.54 -62.26 12.72
CA HIS A 32 -45.22 -62.35 11.43
C HIS A 32 -45.87 -61.07 10.85
N GLY A 33 -45.53 -60.73 9.60
CA GLY A 33 -46.25 -59.73 8.79
C GLY A 33 -45.65 -59.56 7.39
N HIS A 34 -46.48 -59.78 6.36
CA HIS A 34 -46.12 -59.78 4.93
C HIS A 34 -45.68 -58.41 4.40
N HIS A 35 -44.46 -57.96 4.73
CA HIS A 35 -43.86 -56.79 4.09
C HIS A 35 -42.45 -57.13 3.62
N HIS A 36 -42.24 -56.99 2.30
CA HIS A 36 -40.95 -57.16 1.65
C HIS A 36 -39.87 -56.40 2.41
N ALA A 37 -38.83 -57.12 2.86
CA ALA A 37 -37.62 -56.50 3.37
C ALA A 37 -37.06 -55.61 2.26
N HIS A 38 -37.23 -54.29 2.40
CA HIS A 38 -36.71 -53.32 1.46
C HIS A 38 -35.19 -53.36 1.57
N THR A 39 -34.52 -54.06 0.66
CA THR A 39 -33.05 -54.07 0.55
C THR A 39 -32.63 -52.67 0.15
N VAL A 40 -32.26 -51.85 1.13
CA VAL A 40 -31.68 -50.53 0.87
C VAL A 40 -30.27 -50.77 0.33
N GLU A 41 -30.08 -50.56 -0.96
CA GLU A 41 -28.73 -50.52 -1.53
C GLU A 41 -28.02 -49.28 -0.98
N GLU A 42 -27.09 -49.49 -0.06
CA GLU A 42 -26.26 -48.40 0.46
C GLU A 42 -25.38 -47.88 -0.68
N PRO A 43 -25.52 -46.60 -1.09
CA PRO A 43 -24.70 -46.07 -2.16
C PRO A 43 -23.24 -46.06 -1.71
N ILE A 44 -22.35 -46.37 -2.65
CA ILE A 44 -20.89 -46.30 -2.45
C ILE A 44 -20.54 -44.98 -1.75
N GLY A 45 -19.95 -45.10 -0.56
CA GLY A 45 -19.69 -43.96 0.31
C GLY A 45 -18.79 -42.93 -0.35
N LYS A 46 -18.97 -41.65 0.00
CA LYS A 46 -18.20 -40.51 -0.54
C LYS A 46 -16.68 -40.70 -0.46
N PHE A 47 -16.20 -41.47 0.53
CA PHE A 47 -14.80 -41.78 0.71
C PHE A 47 -14.19 -42.57 -0.46
N PHE A 48 -14.97 -43.47 -1.09
CA PHE A 48 -14.51 -44.21 -2.26
C PHE A 48 -14.17 -43.28 -3.41
N TRP A 49 -15.05 -42.32 -3.71
CA TRP A 49 -14.81 -41.30 -4.74
C TRP A 49 -13.63 -40.39 -4.39
N ALA A 50 -13.43 -40.06 -3.10
CA ALA A 50 -12.27 -39.32 -2.66
C ALA A 50 -10.96 -40.09 -2.96
N VAL A 51 -10.90 -41.40 -2.67
CA VAL A 51 -9.72 -42.23 -2.97
C VAL A 51 -9.49 -42.35 -4.48
N VAL A 52 -10.56 -42.58 -5.25
CA VAL A 52 -10.49 -42.63 -6.72
C VAL A 52 -9.99 -41.32 -7.32
N ALA A 53 -10.27 -40.17 -6.70
CA ALA A 53 -9.74 -38.88 -7.13
C ALA A 53 -8.29 -38.62 -6.65
N VAL A 54 -7.92 -39.10 -5.47
CA VAL A 54 -6.57 -38.90 -4.89
C VAL A 54 -5.49 -39.63 -5.68
N ILE A 55 -5.74 -40.86 -6.13
CA ILE A 55 -4.74 -41.64 -6.86
C ILE A 55 -4.28 -40.96 -8.17
N PRO A 56 -5.17 -40.57 -9.10
CA PRO A 56 -4.78 -39.88 -10.33
C PRO A 56 -4.26 -38.47 -10.06
N SER A 57 -4.80 -37.74 -9.07
CA SER A 57 -4.28 -36.42 -8.73
C SER A 57 -2.85 -36.48 -8.17
N ALA A 58 -2.54 -37.47 -7.33
CA ALA A 58 -1.18 -37.72 -6.86
C ALA A 58 -0.22 -38.06 -8.01
N TYR A 59 -0.67 -38.83 -9.00
CA TYR A 59 0.13 -39.11 -10.20
C TYR A 59 0.41 -37.85 -11.03
N VAL A 60 -0.59 -36.99 -11.22
CA VAL A 60 -0.42 -35.71 -11.92
C VAL A 60 0.55 -34.81 -11.16
N VAL A 61 0.41 -34.69 -9.84
CA VAL A 61 1.35 -33.93 -8.99
C VAL A 61 2.76 -34.49 -9.13
N TYR A 62 2.93 -35.81 -9.04
CA TYR A 62 4.23 -36.46 -9.23
C TYR A 62 4.85 -36.15 -10.59
N LYS A 63 4.06 -36.16 -11.66
CA LYS A 63 4.56 -35.81 -13.02
C LYS A 63 5.03 -34.36 -13.13
N ILE A 64 4.37 -33.44 -12.42
CA ILE A 64 4.71 -32.00 -12.44
C ILE A 64 5.92 -31.71 -11.53
N THR A 65 6.11 -32.49 -10.47
CA THR A 65 7.20 -32.30 -9.48
C THR A 65 8.40 -33.21 -9.71
N ALA A 66 8.30 -34.23 -10.56
CA ALA A 66 9.42 -35.11 -10.88
C ALA A 66 10.53 -34.34 -11.64
N PRO A 67 11.81 -34.57 -11.29
CA PRO A 67 12.94 -33.99 -12.00
C PRO A 67 13.08 -34.56 -13.42
N GLY A 68 13.66 -33.76 -14.32
CA GLY A 68 13.99 -34.20 -15.68
C GLY A 68 15.08 -35.29 -15.69
N LYS A 69 15.25 -35.96 -16.83
CA LYS A 69 16.24 -37.05 -17.01
C LYS A 69 17.68 -36.62 -16.66
N ASP A 70 17.99 -35.36 -16.88
CA ASP A 70 19.33 -34.78 -16.70
C ASP A 70 19.46 -33.94 -15.41
N GLY A 71 18.55 -34.14 -14.45
CA GLY A 71 18.54 -33.39 -13.19
C GLY A 71 18.01 -31.96 -13.30
N GLU A 72 17.35 -31.63 -14.42
CA GLU A 72 16.70 -30.33 -14.60
C GLU A 72 15.61 -30.10 -13.53
N PRO A 73 15.48 -28.85 -13.03
CA PRO A 73 14.47 -28.53 -12.03
C PRO A 73 13.07 -28.81 -12.58
N PRO A 74 12.15 -29.35 -11.74
CA PRO A 74 10.78 -29.63 -12.15
C PRO A 74 10.07 -28.39 -12.72
N TYR A 75 9.07 -28.62 -13.59
CA TYR A 75 8.30 -27.54 -14.23
C TYR A 75 7.67 -26.57 -13.23
N LEU A 76 7.18 -27.07 -12.09
CA LEU A 76 6.63 -26.22 -11.04
C LEU A 76 7.70 -25.28 -10.46
N THR A 77 8.90 -25.82 -10.22
CA THR A 77 10.03 -25.11 -9.62
C THR A 77 10.49 -23.97 -10.51
N THR A 78 10.63 -24.21 -11.82
CA THR A 78 11.00 -23.16 -12.78
C THR A 78 9.96 -22.06 -12.86
N LYS A 79 8.67 -22.41 -12.84
CA LYS A 79 7.57 -21.42 -12.82
C LYS A 79 7.51 -20.61 -11.52
N ILE A 80 7.79 -21.24 -10.38
CA ILE A 80 7.91 -20.54 -9.09
C ILE A 80 9.10 -19.56 -9.12
N HIS A 81 10.25 -19.98 -9.64
CA HIS A 81 11.42 -19.11 -9.77
C HIS A 81 11.16 -17.91 -10.69
N GLU A 82 10.43 -18.09 -11.78
CA GLU A 82 9.99 -17.00 -12.67
C GLU A 82 9.10 -15.98 -11.94
N ALA A 83 8.18 -16.47 -11.10
CA ALA A 83 7.30 -15.62 -10.29
C ALA A 83 8.01 -14.93 -9.10
N TRP A 84 9.22 -15.38 -8.73
CA TRP A 84 9.97 -14.85 -7.59
C TRP A 84 10.80 -13.59 -7.86
N HIS A 85 10.68 -12.98 -9.04
CA HIS A 85 11.32 -11.70 -9.39
C HIS A 85 11.08 -10.59 -8.34
N TRP A 86 9.97 -10.66 -7.58
CA TRP A 86 9.65 -9.71 -6.52
C TRP A 86 10.76 -9.64 -5.46
N GLN A 87 11.44 -10.75 -5.14
CA GLN A 87 12.51 -10.76 -4.14
C GLN A 87 13.68 -9.86 -4.55
N GLU A 88 14.02 -9.85 -5.83
CA GLU A 88 15.10 -9.01 -6.35
C GLU A 88 14.75 -7.52 -6.25
N THR A 89 13.50 -7.16 -6.60
CA THR A 89 13.03 -5.77 -6.41
C THR A 89 13.02 -5.33 -4.94
N TRP A 90 12.78 -6.26 -4.01
CA TRP A 90 12.83 -5.97 -2.57
C TRP A 90 14.26 -5.83 -2.08
N LYS A 91 15.20 -6.66 -2.55
CA LYS A 91 16.62 -6.49 -2.26
C LYS A 91 17.12 -5.15 -2.77
N GLU A 92 16.78 -4.78 -4.00
CA GLU A 92 17.17 -3.50 -4.61
C GLU A 92 16.62 -2.31 -3.81
N ARG A 93 15.32 -2.34 -3.46
CA ARG A 93 14.72 -1.29 -2.61
C ARG A 93 15.37 -1.21 -1.23
N ASN A 94 15.62 -2.34 -0.59
CA ASN A 94 16.28 -2.38 0.71
C ASN A 94 17.72 -1.82 0.63
N ALA A 95 18.45 -2.13 -0.45
CA ALA A 95 19.78 -1.60 -0.70
C ALA A 95 19.77 -0.09 -0.93
N LEU A 96 18.76 0.44 -1.63
CA LEU A 96 18.58 1.89 -1.78
C LEU A 96 18.25 2.57 -0.45
N HIS A 97 17.36 1.98 0.35
CA HIS A 97 17.02 2.51 1.68
C HIS A 97 18.22 2.48 2.64
N SER A 98 19.03 1.43 2.64
CA SER A 98 20.23 1.36 3.47
C SER A 98 21.26 2.41 3.04
N LYS A 99 21.52 2.56 1.73
CA LYS A 99 22.40 3.60 1.20
C LYS A 99 21.93 5.00 1.55
N ALA A 100 20.62 5.27 1.44
CA ALA A 100 20.05 6.56 1.81
C ALA A 100 20.21 6.84 3.31
N ALA A 101 20.03 5.83 4.17
CA ALA A 101 20.24 5.96 5.61
C ALA A 101 21.71 6.20 5.96
N GLU A 102 22.64 5.50 5.30
CA GLU A 102 24.08 5.71 5.45
C GLU A 102 24.48 7.12 5.02
N GLN A 103 24.02 7.57 3.85
CA GLN A 103 24.26 8.93 3.36
C GLN A 103 23.69 9.98 4.31
N ALA A 104 22.46 9.81 4.81
CA ALA A 104 21.89 10.71 5.81
C ALA A 104 22.69 10.73 7.12
N GLY A 105 23.30 9.60 7.50
CA GLY A 105 24.25 9.52 8.61
C GLY A 105 25.51 10.35 8.37
N PHE A 106 26.11 10.24 7.19
CA PHE A 106 27.27 11.04 6.79
C PHE A 106 26.93 12.54 6.73
N ASP A 107 25.82 12.90 6.10
CA ASP A 107 25.37 14.30 6.00
C ASP A 107 25.10 14.90 7.39
N ARG A 108 24.52 14.11 8.29
CA ARG A 108 24.32 14.52 9.69
C ARG A 108 25.66 14.80 10.38
N LEU A 109 26.66 13.93 10.18
CA LEU A 109 28.00 14.16 10.73
C LEU A 109 28.65 15.41 10.16
N LEU A 110 28.50 15.68 8.86
CA LEU A 110 28.96 16.93 8.24
C LEU A 110 28.31 18.13 8.92
N LEU A 111 26.99 18.16 9.05
CA LEU A 111 26.25 19.27 9.66
C LEU A 111 26.63 19.54 11.12
N PHE A 112 26.91 18.50 11.91
CA PHE A 112 27.29 18.66 13.32
C PHE A 112 28.77 18.97 13.54
N SER A 113 29.64 18.53 12.64
CA SER A 113 31.09 18.76 12.74
C SER A 113 31.52 20.10 12.13
N THR A 114 30.78 20.61 11.14
CA THR A 114 31.05 21.94 10.59
C THR A 114 30.54 23.03 11.55
N PRO A 115 31.37 24.03 11.90
CA PRO A 115 30.88 25.18 12.64
C PRO A 115 29.77 25.87 11.84
N ALA A 116 28.66 26.23 12.50
CA ALA A 116 27.59 26.97 11.85
C ALA A 116 28.16 28.24 11.23
N ASN A 117 27.94 28.43 9.92
CA ASN A 117 28.31 29.67 9.24
C ASN A 117 27.54 30.82 9.91
N ARG A 118 28.24 31.66 10.67
CA ARG A 118 27.66 32.82 11.37
C ARG A 118 27.50 34.03 10.47
N ASP A 119 28.04 33.95 9.26
CA ASP A 119 27.95 34.98 8.27
C ASP A 119 26.79 34.65 7.32
N VAL A 120 25.86 35.60 7.20
CA VAL A 120 24.76 35.50 6.23
C VAL A 120 25.33 35.89 4.87
N ASP A 121 25.36 34.95 3.93
CA ASP A 121 25.69 35.23 2.54
C ASP A 121 24.56 36.04 1.89
N LEU A 122 24.64 37.36 2.08
CA LEU A 122 23.74 38.32 1.47
C LEU A 122 23.94 38.29 -0.05
N ARG A 123 22.85 38.12 -0.78
CA ARG A 123 22.88 38.18 -2.25
C ARG A 123 23.25 39.58 -2.77
N PHE A 124 23.06 40.63 -1.96
CA PHE A 124 23.43 42.01 -2.25
C PHE A 124 23.97 42.73 -0.99
N PRO A 125 25.29 42.68 -0.72
CA PRO A 125 25.88 43.25 0.50
C PRO A 125 26.01 44.80 0.49
N GLU A 126 25.78 45.45 -0.66
CA GLU A 126 26.04 46.89 -0.84
C GLU A 126 24.84 47.79 -0.50
N TYR A 127 23.61 47.34 -0.81
CA TYR A 127 22.36 47.90 -0.24
C TYR A 127 22.28 47.72 1.27
N ALA A 128 23.15 46.86 1.76
CA ALA A 128 23.21 46.42 3.10
C ALA A 128 23.95 47.43 4.00
N PHE A 129 24.97 48.11 3.46
CA PHE A 129 25.80 48.97 4.28
C PHE A 129 26.25 50.23 3.53
N PRO A 130 25.39 51.25 3.42
CA PRO A 130 25.78 52.51 2.80
C PRO A 130 26.95 53.16 3.56
N PRO A 131 27.93 53.76 2.86
CA PRO A 131 29.16 54.32 3.46
C PRO A 131 28.91 55.50 4.40
N SER A 132 27.69 56.04 4.44
CA SER A 132 27.26 57.13 5.31
C SER A 132 26.97 56.70 6.76
N ILE A 133 26.95 55.39 7.08
CA ILE A 133 26.62 54.89 8.43
C ILE A 133 27.90 54.45 9.16
N PRO A 134 28.27 55.08 10.30
CA PRO A 134 29.47 54.74 11.04
C PRO A 134 29.50 53.29 11.54
N LEU A 135 30.71 52.71 11.59
CA LEU A 135 31.00 51.33 12.03
C LEU A 135 30.31 50.88 13.34
N PRO A 136 30.11 51.71 14.40
CA PRO A 136 29.37 51.26 15.58
C PRO A 136 27.87 51.01 15.33
N TYR A 137 27.27 51.60 14.30
CA TYR A 137 25.87 51.42 13.92
C TYR A 137 25.66 50.35 12.83
N ARG A 138 26.74 49.92 12.18
CA ARG A 138 26.76 48.89 11.12
C ARG A 138 26.30 47.52 11.63
N ARG A 139 26.69 47.14 12.85
CA ARG A 139 26.26 45.85 13.46
C ARG A 139 24.75 45.77 13.73
N ARG A 140 24.05 46.92 13.76
CA ARG A 140 22.62 47.01 14.08
C ARG A 140 21.72 47.15 12.86
N LEU A 141 22.27 47.52 11.70
CA LEU A 141 21.54 47.75 10.44
C LEU A 141 22.08 46.81 9.36
N ALA A 142 22.09 45.50 9.64
CA ALA A 142 22.70 44.42 8.85
C ALA A 142 21.70 43.79 7.86
N PRO A 143 21.78 44.10 6.56
CA PRO A 143 20.67 43.83 5.65
C PRO A 143 20.76 42.49 4.97
N ALA A 144 20.19 41.50 5.65
CA ALA A 144 19.11 40.76 5.02
C ALA A 144 17.85 41.65 4.89
N MET A 145 17.94 42.93 4.47
CA MET A 145 16.92 43.96 4.78
C MET A 145 16.57 44.91 3.63
N SER A 146 16.76 44.49 2.36
CA SER A 146 16.08 45.13 1.23
C SER A 146 14.96 44.23 0.69
N ASN A 147 13.73 44.75 0.62
CA ASN A 147 12.43 44.05 0.48
C ASN A 147 12.22 43.19 -0.79
N PHE A 148 13.19 43.18 -1.71
CA PHE A 148 13.07 42.54 -3.02
C PHE A 148 14.13 41.45 -3.28
N ALA A 149 15.04 41.19 -2.34
CA ALA A 149 16.09 40.20 -2.59
C ALA A 149 15.54 38.78 -2.48
N ALA A 150 15.81 37.89 -3.44
CA ALA A 150 15.23 36.53 -3.51
C ALA A 150 15.60 35.60 -2.33
N ARG A 151 16.67 35.89 -1.57
CA ARG A 151 17.00 35.23 -0.28
C ARG A 151 16.37 35.94 0.94
N ASN A 152 15.58 36.96 0.66
CA ASN A 152 14.91 37.89 1.58
C ASN A 152 13.43 38.09 1.20
N VAL A 153 12.89 37.22 0.33
CA VAL A 153 11.50 37.22 -0.15
C VAL A 153 10.88 35.90 0.29
N ILE A 154 9.75 35.96 1.00
CA ILE A 154 9.09 34.80 1.60
C ILE A 154 8.44 33.95 0.50
N ALA A 155 8.69 32.65 0.47
CA ALA A 155 7.97 31.74 -0.42
C ALA A 155 6.46 31.77 -0.07
N GLY A 156 5.62 32.19 -1.02
CA GLY A 156 4.18 32.42 -0.79
C GLY A 156 3.79 33.81 -0.28
N SER A 157 4.72 34.76 -0.15
CA SER A 157 4.38 36.18 0.14
C SER A 157 3.58 36.84 -0.99
N GLN A 158 3.56 36.24 -2.17
CA GLN A 158 2.77 36.70 -3.30
C GLN A 158 1.39 36.04 -3.23
N THR A 159 0.34 36.84 -3.29
CA THR A 159 -1.05 36.34 -3.22
C THR A 159 -1.36 35.43 -4.40
N ASN A 160 -1.93 34.24 -4.14
CA ASN A 160 -2.41 33.33 -5.19
C ASN A 160 -3.55 34.01 -5.97
N LEU A 161 -3.34 34.30 -7.25
CA LEU A 161 -4.29 35.04 -8.09
C LEU A 161 -5.32 34.14 -8.80
N ASP A 162 -5.31 32.83 -8.55
CA ASP A 162 -6.10 31.84 -9.29
C ASP A 162 -7.62 32.05 -9.14
N GLN A 163 -8.10 32.45 -7.97
CA GLN A 163 -9.52 32.71 -7.73
C GLN A 163 -10.01 33.94 -8.51
N VAL A 164 -9.18 34.97 -8.56
CA VAL A 164 -9.45 36.20 -9.33
C VAL A 164 -9.51 35.85 -10.82
N ILE A 165 -8.55 35.05 -11.29
CA ILE A 165 -8.51 34.52 -12.65
C ILE A 165 -9.78 33.72 -12.97
N ALA A 166 -10.20 32.82 -12.08
CA ALA A 166 -11.38 31.98 -12.27
C ALA A 166 -12.69 32.79 -12.29
N HIS A 167 -12.82 33.78 -11.41
CA HIS A 167 -13.99 34.66 -11.33
C HIS A 167 -14.20 35.43 -12.64
N TYR A 168 -13.15 36.09 -13.15
CA TYR A 168 -13.26 36.87 -14.39
C TYR A 168 -13.47 35.98 -15.62
N LYS A 169 -12.91 34.76 -15.63
CA LYS A 169 -13.22 33.77 -16.67
C LYS A 169 -14.71 33.39 -16.67
N LYS A 170 -15.30 33.17 -15.51
CA LYS A 170 -16.72 32.82 -15.39
C LYS A 170 -17.64 33.96 -15.81
N GLN A 171 -17.36 35.19 -15.34
CA GLN A 171 -18.11 36.38 -15.75
C GLN A 171 -18.09 36.57 -17.27
N HIS A 172 -16.94 36.33 -17.89
CA HIS A 172 -16.81 36.42 -19.34
C HIS A 172 -17.74 35.42 -20.07
N LEU A 173 -17.75 34.16 -19.64
CA LEU A 173 -18.60 33.12 -20.24
C LEU A 173 -20.10 33.40 -20.07
N GLU A 174 -20.53 33.85 -18.89
CA GLU A 174 -21.94 34.19 -18.63
C GLU A 174 -22.41 35.38 -19.46
N GLU A 175 -21.54 36.37 -19.65
CA GLU A 175 -21.82 37.49 -20.54
C GLU A 175 -21.94 37.06 -22.00
N GLU A 176 -21.09 36.13 -22.45
CA GLU A 176 -21.17 35.55 -23.79
C GLU A 176 -22.46 34.76 -23.99
N GLU A 177 -22.88 33.94 -23.03
CA GLU A 177 -24.15 33.22 -23.08
C GLU A 177 -25.35 34.17 -23.09
N ARG A 178 -25.32 35.24 -22.28
CA ARG A 178 -26.38 36.25 -22.25
C ARG A 178 -26.47 36.97 -23.59
N LYS A 179 -25.32 37.32 -24.18
CA LYS A 179 -25.26 37.91 -25.53
C LYS A 179 -25.80 36.93 -26.57
N ALA A 180 -25.44 35.66 -26.50
CA ALA A 180 -25.90 34.62 -27.41
C ALA A 180 -27.42 34.37 -27.30
N LYS A 181 -27.99 34.35 -26.09
CA LYS A 181 -29.44 34.17 -25.86
C LYS A 181 -30.26 35.34 -26.38
N LYS A 182 -29.79 36.57 -26.16
CA LYS A 182 -30.43 37.78 -26.74
C LYS A 182 -30.41 37.72 -28.25
N LEU A 183 -29.28 37.30 -28.84
CA LEU A 183 -29.13 37.14 -30.28
C LEU A 183 -30.01 36.00 -30.83
N ALA A 184 -30.18 34.91 -30.09
CA ALA A 184 -31.05 33.80 -30.49
C ALA A 184 -32.54 34.15 -30.40
N ALA A 185 -32.98 34.85 -29.35
CA ALA A 185 -34.36 35.32 -29.21
C ALA A 185 -34.72 36.32 -30.32
N GLN A 186 -33.81 37.25 -30.64
CA GLN A 186 -33.97 38.18 -31.76
C GLN A 186 -34.02 37.51 -33.14
N LYS A 187 -33.57 36.26 -33.26
CA LYS A 187 -33.63 35.48 -34.51
C LYS A 187 -34.88 34.60 -34.62
N GLN A 188 -35.60 34.40 -33.51
CA GLN A 188 -36.81 33.57 -33.46
C GLN A 188 -38.10 34.39 -33.56
N GLU A 189 -38.05 35.67 -33.22
CA GLU A 189 -39.03 36.69 -33.65
C GLU A 189 -38.80 37.10 -35.11
#